data_AF-A0A1W9W5T7-F1
#
_entry.id   AF-A0A1W9W5T7-F1
#
_cell.length_a   1.000
_cell.length_b   1.000
_cell.length_c   1.000
_cell.angle_alpha   90.00
_cell.angle_beta   90.00
_cell.angle_gamma   90.00
#
_symmetry.space_group_name_H-M   'P 1'
#
loop_
_entity.id
_entity.type
_entity.pdbx_description
1 polymer ?
#
loop_
_entity_poly.entity_id
_entity_poly.type
_entity_poly.pdbx_seq_one_letter_code
_entity_poly.pdbx_strand_id
1 'polypeptide(L)'
;MHPMIHIVGITPEAQTVEDAFGGEIPPDVERIPIGKADLRALFHGINQTENRDIDVAVVGCPFLTLEEFVELAELLDGRTVKKRLWLYTDYIEYSAAKKAGLTDCPWGPFGQMDINGLDITYQVEMSYYHESGEERDRPPEALKEMVDRGDLGVKSGKGFYSYPDPEFANPDFLKG
;
A
#
# COMPACT_ATOMS: atom_id res chain seq x y z
N MET A 1 4.19 -33.49 11.63
CA MET A 1 5.22 -33.05 10.67
C MET A 1 4.50 -32.14 9.68
N HIS A 2 4.87 -30.87 9.58
CA HIS A 2 4.22 -29.96 8.63
C HIS A 2 4.84 -30.20 7.25
N PRO A 3 4.04 -30.21 6.16
CA PRO A 3 4.61 -30.27 4.83
C PRO A 3 5.49 -29.04 4.60
N MET A 4 6.71 -29.26 4.11
CA MET A 4 7.60 -28.19 3.64
C MET A 4 7.42 -28.04 2.13
N ILE A 5 7.44 -26.80 1.66
CA ILE A 5 7.31 -26.45 0.24
C ILE A 5 8.57 -25.70 -0.14
N HIS A 6 9.28 -26.20 -1.16
CA HIS A 6 10.42 -25.52 -1.77
C HIS A 6 10.05 -25.09 -3.19
N ILE A 7 10.47 -23.89 -3.57
CA ILE A 7 10.41 -23.39 -4.94
C ILE A 7 11.84 -23.41 -5.46
N VAL A 8 12.16 -24.37 -6.32
CA VAL A 8 13.52 -24.59 -6.82
C VAL A 8 14.07 -23.32 -7.48
N GLY A 9 15.26 -22.90 -7.05
CA GLY A 9 15.94 -21.68 -7.53
C GLY A 9 15.47 -20.38 -6.86
N ILE A 10 14.43 -20.42 -6.04
CA ILE A 10 13.94 -19.27 -5.26
C ILE A 10 14.24 -19.48 -3.77
N THR A 11 13.92 -20.66 -3.26
CA THR A 11 14.15 -21.01 -1.86
C THR A 11 15.66 -21.15 -1.61
N PRO A 12 16.28 -20.42 -0.65
CA PRO A 12 17.74 -20.36 -0.49
C PRO A 12 18.40 -21.73 -0.35
N GLU A 13 17.79 -22.63 0.41
CA GLU A 13 18.27 -23.99 0.66
C GLU A 13 17.96 -24.99 -0.47
N ALA A 14 17.19 -24.60 -1.50
CA ALA A 14 16.72 -25.48 -2.57
C ALA A 14 16.98 -24.85 -3.95
N GLN A 15 18.27 -24.71 -4.31
CA GLN A 15 18.65 -24.17 -5.61
C GLN A 15 18.49 -25.19 -6.74
N THR A 16 18.60 -26.47 -6.43
CA THR A 16 18.32 -27.59 -7.34
C THR A 16 17.20 -28.49 -6.81
N VAL A 17 16.72 -29.42 -7.64
CA VAL A 17 15.70 -30.40 -7.20
C VAL A 17 16.32 -31.31 -6.14
N GLU A 18 17.57 -31.73 -6.33
CA GLU A 18 18.34 -32.52 -5.37
C GLU A 18 18.46 -31.81 -4.02
N ASP A 19 18.78 -30.51 -4.01
CA ASP A 19 18.83 -29.72 -2.78
C ASP A 19 17.47 -29.68 -2.06
N ALA A 20 16.36 -29.58 -2.81
CA ALA A 20 15.00 -29.59 -2.27
C ALA A 20 14.65 -30.92 -1.56
N PHE A 21 15.29 -32.03 -1.96
CA PHE A 21 15.17 -33.33 -1.30
C PHE A 21 16.25 -33.56 -0.23
N GLY A 22 17.18 -32.63 -0.05
CA GLY A 22 18.32 -32.78 0.85
C GLY A 22 19.38 -33.76 0.34
N GLY A 23 19.46 -33.99 -0.97
CA GLY A 23 20.41 -34.91 -1.61
C GLY A 23 19.77 -35.78 -2.69
N GLU A 24 19.86 -37.11 -2.53
CA GLU A 24 19.31 -38.05 -3.50
C GLU A 24 17.78 -38.00 -3.54
N ILE A 25 17.23 -37.90 -4.75
CA ILE A 25 15.79 -37.90 -4.99
C ILE A 25 15.26 -39.33 -4.81
N PRO A 26 14.27 -39.57 -3.93
CA PRO A 26 13.69 -40.89 -3.76
C PRO A 26 13.11 -41.43 -5.07
N PRO A 27 13.22 -42.75 -5.34
CA PRO A 27 12.76 -43.33 -6.59
C PRO A 27 11.24 -43.36 -6.74
N ASP A 28 10.51 -43.24 -5.64
CA ASP A 28 9.05 -43.27 -5.53
C ASP A 28 8.41 -41.87 -5.45
N VAL A 29 9.16 -40.81 -5.80
CA VAL A 29 8.62 -39.45 -5.85
C VAL A 29 7.49 -39.35 -6.87
N GLU A 30 6.31 -38.97 -6.40
CA GLU A 30 5.19 -38.60 -7.25
C GLU A 30 5.54 -37.32 -8.03
N ARG A 31 5.41 -37.37 -9.36
CA ARG A 31 5.62 -36.23 -10.24
C ARG A 31 4.31 -35.83 -10.89
N ILE A 32 3.81 -34.67 -10.50
CA ILE A 32 2.55 -34.12 -11.03
C ILE A 32 2.91 -33.03 -12.04
N PRO A 33 2.82 -33.29 -13.36
CA PRO A 33 3.03 -32.24 -14.36
C PRO A 33 1.85 -31.27 -14.33
N ILE A 34 2.12 -29.99 -14.08
CA ILE A 34 1.11 -28.93 -14.13
C ILE A 34 1.28 -28.14 -15.42
N GLY A 35 0.25 -28.16 -16.28
CA GLY A 35 0.20 -27.43 -17.54
C GLY A 35 -0.82 -26.29 -17.54
N LYS A 36 -0.88 -25.56 -18.66
CA LYS A 36 -1.85 -24.47 -18.84
C LYS A 36 -3.32 -24.94 -18.76
N ALA A 37 -3.59 -26.20 -19.14
CA ALA A 37 -4.93 -26.77 -19.04
C ALA A 37 -5.34 -26.95 -17.59
N ASP A 38 -4.44 -27.42 -16.73
CA ASP A 38 -4.68 -27.61 -15.29
C ASP A 38 -4.91 -26.27 -14.59
N LEU A 39 -4.10 -25.26 -14.91
CA LEU A 39 -4.30 -23.89 -14.41
C LEU A 39 -5.67 -23.32 -14.80
N ARG A 40 -6.10 -23.54 -16.06
CA ARG A 40 -7.41 -23.10 -16.53
C ARG A 40 -8.53 -23.84 -15.81
N ALA A 41 -8.41 -25.16 -15.64
CA ALA A 41 -9.37 -25.96 -14.91
C ALA A 41 -9.50 -25.51 -13.45
N LEU A 42 -8.37 -25.24 -12.77
CA LEU A 42 -8.34 -24.69 -11.42
C LEU A 42 -9.04 -23.32 -11.36
N PHE A 43 -8.70 -22.40 -12.27
CA PHE A 43 -9.34 -21.08 -12.35
C PHE A 43 -10.86 -21.18 -12.50
N HIS A 44 -11.34 -22.12 -13.32
CA HIS A 44 -12.78 -22.38 -13.43
C HIS A 44 -13.37 -23.04 -12.18
N GLY A 45 -12.62 -23.92 -11.51
CA GLY A 45 -13.05 -24.64 -10.31
C GLY A 45 -13.15 -23.75 -9.06
N ILE A 46 -12.28 -22.74 -8.92
CA ILE A 46 -12.37 -21.75 -7.84
C ILE A 46 -13.45 -20.69 -8.11
N ASN A 47 -13.93 -20.60 -9.34
CA ASN A 47 -15.00 -19.68 -9.69
C ASN A 47 -16.35 -20.26 -9.22
N GLN A 48 -17.00 -19.58 -8.29
CA GLN A 48 -18.22 -20.06 -7.66
C GLN A 48 -19.48 -19.79 -8.50
N THR A 49 -19.37 -19.04 -9.60
CA THR A 49 -20.52 -18.66 -10.42
C THR A 49 -20.15 -18.40 -11.88
N GLU A 50 -21.10 -18.68 -12.78
CA GLU A 50 -21.01 -18.26 -14.18
C GLU A 50 -21.56 -16.84 -14.40
N ASN A 51 -22.21 -16.25 -13.38
CA ASN A 51 -22.70 -14.88 -13.45
C ASN A 51 -21.52 -13.91 -13.57
N ARG A 52 -21.50 -13.12 -14.65
CA ARG A 52 -20.46 -12.13 -14.93
C ARG A 52 -20.82 -10.73 -14.48
N ASP A 53 -22.07 -10.50 -14.06
CA ASP A 53 -22.46 -9.22 -13.49
C ASP A 53 -22.09 -9.20 -12.00
N ILE A 54 -21.21 -8.28 -11.64
CA ILE A 54 -20.69 -8.10 -10.29
C ILE A 54 -21.09 -6.72 -9.75
N ASP A 55 -21.34 -6.63 -8.45
CA ASP A 55 -21.60 -5.35 -7.76
C ASP A 55 -20.32 -4.69 -7.23
N VAL A 56 -19.30 -5.51 -6.95
CA VAL A 56 -18.02 -5.11 -6.39
C VAL A 56 -16.91 -6.04 -6.89
N ALA A 57 -15.75 -5.47 -7.18
CA ALA A 57 -14.49 -6.19 -7.35
C ALA A 57 -13.63 -5.94 -6.11
N VAL A 58 -13.01 -6.98 -5.56
CA VAL A 58 -12.12 -6.89 -4.39
C VAL A 58 -10.74 -7.39 -4.79
N VAL A 59 -9.69 -6.63 -4.48
CA VAL A 59 -8.29 -6.95 -4.82
C VAL A 59 -7.43 -6.86 -3.56
N GLY A 60 -6.43 -7.74 -3.41
CA GLY A 60 -5.45 -7.71 -2.32
C GLY A 60 -5.64 -8.78 -1.24
N CYS A 61 -5.72 -10.06 -1.61
CA CYS A 61 -5.74 -11.15 -0.63
C CYS A 61 -4.36 -11.85 -0.59
N PRO A 62 -3.67 -11.90 0.57
CA PRO A 62 -4.12 -11.42 1.88
C PRO A 62 -3.96 -9.91 2.08
N PHE A 63 -3.16 -9.20 1.27
CA PHE A 63 -3.06 -7.74 1.23
C PHE A 63 -2.41 -7.32 -0.09
N LEU A 64 -2.67 -6.10 -0.55
CA LEU A 64 -1.99 -5.46 -1.68
C LEU A 64 -0.63 -4.92 -1.23
N THR A 65 0.43 -5.05 -2.04
CA THR A 65 1.72 -4.38 -1.76
C THR A 65 1.75 -2.96 -2.33
N LEU A 66 2.71 -2.13 -1.90
CA LEU A 66 2.94 -0.80 -2.47
C LEU A 66 3.17 -0.84 -3.98
N GLU A 67 3.95 -1.80 -4.49
CA GLU A 67 4.17 -1.97 -5.93
C GLU A 67 2.85 -2.23 -6.66
N GLU A 68 1.98 -3.09 -6.11
CA GLU A 68 0.67 -3.35 -6.69
C GLU A 68 -0.24 -2.11 -6.63
N PHE A 69 -0.11 -1.25 -5.61
CA PHE A 69 -0.80 0.03 -5.55
C PHE A 69 -0.34 0.97 -6.69
N VAL A 70 0.96 1.02 -6.97
CA VAL A 70 1.52 1.80 -8.08
C VAL A 70 0.98 1.28 -9.41
N GLU A 71 1.09 -0.03 -9.66
CA GLU A 71 0.60 -0.64 -10.89
C GLU A 71 -0.90 -0.39 -11.10
N LEU A 72 -1.69 -0.48 -10.02
CA LEU A 72 -3.11 -0.21 -10.07
C LEU A 72 -3.41 1.28 -10.34
N ALA A 73 -2.66 2.20 -9.72
CA ALA A 73 -2.79 3.63 -9.98
C ALA A 73 -2.51 3.96 -11.45
N GLU A 74 -1.44 3.40 -12.04
CA GLU A 74 -1.13 3.54 -13.47
C GLU A 74 -2.22 2.92 -14.37
N LEU A 75 -2.73 1.75 -13.98
CA LEU A 75 -3.84 1.10 -14.68
C LEU A 75 -5.11 1.95 -14.62
N LEU A 76 -5.30 2.76 -13.57
CA LEU A 76 -6.49 3.60 -13.40
C LEU A 76 -6.28 5.05 -13.83
N ASP A 77 -5.07 5.45 -14.23
CA ASP A 77 -4.80 6.83 -14.63
C ASP A 77 -5.71 7.28 -15.79
N GLY A 78 -6.39 8.41 -15.57
CA GLY A 78 -7.41 8.96 -16.47
C GLY A 78 -8.63 8.06 -16.72
N ARG A 79 -8.79 6.96 -15.97
CA ARG A 79 -9.83 5.94 -16.17
C ARG A 79 -10.72 5.81 -14.94
N THR A 80 -11.96 5.40 -15.16
CA THR A 80 -12.95 5.15 -14.11
C THR A 80 -13.41 3.70 -14.12
N VAL A 81 -13.58 3.11 -12.95
CA VAL A 81 -14.12 1.76 -12.79
C VAL A 81 -15.66 1.79 -12.83
N LYS A 82 -16.28 0.91 -13.62
CA LYS A 82 -17.75 0.86 -13.78
C LYS A 82 -18.49 0.30 -12.55
N LYS A 83 -17.82 -0.55 -11.79
CA LYS A 83 -18.33 -1.21 -10.58
C LYS A 83 -17.46 -0.79 -9.40
N ARG A 84 -17.95 -0.98 -8.17
CA ARG A 84 -17.17 -0.64 -6.97
C ARG A 84 -15.90 -1.48 -6.93
N LEU A 85 -14.77 -0.85 -6.60
CA LEU A 85 -13.48 -1.52 -6.44
C LEU A 85 -13.05 -1.33 -4.98
N TRP A 86 -12.83 -2.44 -4.28
CA TRP A 86 -12.31 -2.46 -2.90
C TRP A 86 -10.89 -3.01 -2.91
N LEU A 87 -9.99 -2.25 -2.28
CA LEU A 87 -8.58 -2.63 -2.13
C LEU A 87 -8.36 -3.02 -0.68
N TYR A 88 -7.81 -4.21 -0.46
CA TYR A 88 -7.49 -4.72 0.86
C TYR A 88 -5.99 -4.72 1.05
N THR A 89 -5.51 -4.08 2.11
CA THR A 89 -4.09 -3.97 2.42
C THR A 89 -3.88 -3.86 3.93
N ASP A 90 -2.66 -4.09 4.41
CA ASP A 90 -2.32 -3.81 5.80
C ASP A 90 -2.00 -2.31 6.03
N TYR A 91 -1.82 -1.93 7.30
CA TYR A 91 -1.58 -0.56 7.71
C TYR A 91 -0.24 0.00 7.21
N ILE A 92 0.80 -0.82 7.11
CA ILE A 92 2.14 -0.38 6.70
C ILE A 92 2.08 0.02 5.22
N GLU A 93 1.55 -0.88 4.40
CA GLU A 93 1.38 -0.67 2.96
C GLU A 93 0.42 0.49 2.66
N TYR A 94 -0.70 0.59 3.41
CA TYR A 94 -1.61 1.73 3.29
C TYR A 94 -0.93 3.06 3.61
N SER A 95 -0.14 3.11 4.69
CA SER A 95 0.61 4.31 5.09
C SER A 95 1.64 4.70 4.04
N ALA A 96 2.37 3.72 3.48
CA ALA A 96 3.31 3.94 2.40
C ALA A 96 2.62 4.48 1.13
N ALA A 97 1.51 3.85 0.72
CA ALA A 97 0.72 4.27 -0.44
C ALA A 97 0.15 5.69 -0.25
N LYS A 98 -0.31 6.03 0.97
CA LYS A 98 -0.77 7.38 1.31
C LYS A 98 0.36 8.41 1.25
N LYS A 99 1.53 8.09 1.80
CA LYS A 99 2.74 8.95 1.72
C LYS A 99 3.19 9.17 0.28
N ALA A 100 3.05 8.15 -0.55
CA ALA A 100 3.33 8.20 -1.99
C ALA A 100 2.24 8.93 -2.81
N GLY A 101 1.14 9.36 -2.19
CA GLY A 101 0.01 10.01 -2.87
C GLY A 101 -0.81 9.07 -3.77
N LEU A 102 -0.63 7.76 -3.60
CA LEU A 102 -1.35 6.71 -4.34
C LEU A 102 -2.76 6.46 -3.79
N THR A 103 -3.00 6.86 -2.53
CA THR A 103 -4.33 6.91 -1.92
C THR A 103 -4.69 8.34 -1.57
N ASP A 104 -5.99 8.64 -1.62
CA ASP A 104 -6.56 9.98 -1.53
C ASP A 104 -5.82 10.93 -0.58
N CYS A 105 -5.20 11.96 -1.16
CA CYS A 105 -4.90 13.21 -0.46
C CYS A 105 -5.68 14.32 -1.17
N PRO A 106 -7.01 14.42 -0.96
CA PRO A 106 -7.88 15.34 -1.69
C PRO A 106 -7.46 16.81 -1.53
N TRP A 107 -6.67 17.08 -0.50
CA TRP A 107 -6.27 18.42 -0.05
C TRP A 107 -4.76 18.65 -0.16
N GLY A 108 -4.02 17.71 -0.77
CA GLY A 108 -2.56 17.73 -0.83
C GLY A 108 -1.88 17.49 0.54
N PRO A 109 -0.56 17.26 0.57
CA PRO A 109 0.15 16.89 1.79
C PRO A 109 -0.03 17.93 2.91
N PHE A 110 0.09 19.22 2.59
CA PHE A 110 -0.05 20.30 3.57
C PHE A 110 -1.49 20.48 4.07
N GLY A 111 -2.50 20.33 3.20
CA GLY A 111 -3.90 20.42 3.62
C GLY A 111 -4.28 19.25 4.54
N GLN A 112 -3.75 18.06 4.25
CA GLN A 112 -3.93 16.90 5.12
C GLN A 112 -3.22 17.05 6.48
N MET A 113 -2.04 17.67 6.51
CA MET A 113 -1.34 17.99 7.77
C MET A 113 -2.15 18.95 8.64
N ASP A 114 -2.73 20.00 8.05
CA ASP A 114 -3.58 20.94 8.78
C ASP A 114 -4.86 20.30 9.34
N ILE A 115 -5.44 19.34 8.59
CA ILE A 115 -6.64 18.60 9.02
C ILE A 115 -6.33 17.68 10.20
N ASN A 116 -5.18 16.99 10.16
CA ASN A 116 -4.75 16.11 11.25
C ASN A 116 -4.33 16.91 12.50
N GLY A 117 -3.66 18.04 12.28
CA GLY A 117 -3.07 18.89 13.30
C GLY A 117 -1.54 18.83 13.27
N LEU A 118 -0.90 20.00 13.15
CA LEU A 118 0.57 20.08 12.99
C LEU A 118 1.35 19.61 14.20
N ASP A 119 0.78 19.70 15.40
CA ASP A 119 1.34 19.14 16.63
C ASP A 119 1.38 17.61 16.62
N ILE A 120 0.33 16.96 16.11
CA ILE A 120 0.29 15.50 15.96
C ILE A 120 1.29 15.09 14.89
N THR A 121 1.33 15.80 13.76
CA THR A 121 2.31 15.53 12.70
C THR A 121 3.75 15.65 13.21
N TYR A 122 4.07 16.72 13.94
CA TYR A 122 5.39 16.91 14.54
C TYR A 122 5.76 15.80 15.53
N GLN A 123 4.81 15.34 16.37
CA GLN A 123 5.06 14.23 17.30
C GLN A 123 5.35 12.91 16.59
N VAL A 124 4.64 12.61 15.51
CA VAL A 124 4.88 11.41 14.69
C VAL A 124 6.26 11.48 14.03
N GLU A 125 6.62 12.61 13.44
CA GLU A 125 7.95 12.78 12.83
C GLU A 125 9.08 12.70 13.86
N MET A 126 8.89 13.28 15.06
CA MET A 126 9.85 13.12 16.17
C MET A 126 9.99 11.66 16.62
N SER A 127 8.91 10.87 16.60
CA SER A 127 8.98 9.42 16.88
C SER A 127 9.90 8.72 15.88
N TYR A 128 9.78 9.04 14.60
CA TYR A 128 10.65 8.48 13.56
C TYR A 128 12.11 8.89 13.74
N TYR A 129 12.36 10.18 14.01
CA TYR A 129 13.71 10.66 14.30
C TYR A 129 14.33 9.95 15.52
N HIS A 130 13.55 9.69 16.56
CA HIS A 130 14.02 8.98 17.75
C HIS A 130 14.28 7.50 17.51
N GLU A 131 13.50 6.85 16.65
CA GLU A 131 13.69 5.46 16.28
C GLU A 131 14.90 5.27 15.35
N SER A 132 15.07 6.14 14.36
CA SER A 132 16.18 6.03 13.39
C SER A 132 17.50 6.59 13.91
N GLY A 133 17.45 7.65 14.72
CA GLY A 133 18.62 8.39 15.18
C GLY A 133 19.34 9.17 14.07
N GLU A 134 18.81 9.23 12.85
CA GLU A 134 19.43 9.92 11.72
C GLU A 134 18.94 11.37 11.59
N GLU A 135 19.86 12.32 11.43
CA GLU A 135 19.51 13.74 11.30
C GLU A 135 18.65 14.05 10.07
N ARG A 136 18.69 13.19 9.03
CA ARG A 136 17.84 13.34 7.84
C ARG A 136 16.34 13.16 8.17
N ASP A 137 16.02 12.42 9.22
CA ASP A 137 14.66 12.11 9.62
C ASP A 137 14.12 13.12 10.65
N ARG A 138 14.95 14.10 11.03
CA ARG A 138 14.53 15.15 11.95
C ARG A 138 13.45 16.02 11.28
N PRO A 139 12.33 16.29 11.98
CA PRO A 139 11.33 17.22 11.48
C PRO A 139 11.94 18.57 11.11
N PRO A 140 11.51 19.21 10.01
CA PRO A 140 11.97 20.55 9.65
C PRO A 140 11.68 21.55 10.76
N GLU A 141 12.63 22.46 11.03
CA GLU A 141 12.46 23.51 12.06
C GLU A 141 11.24 24.38 11.79
N ALA A 142 10.91 24.63 10.52
CA ALA A 142 9.71 25.36 10.12
C ALA A 142 8.41 24.73 10.67
N LEU A 143 8.31 23.40 10.69
CA LEU A 143 7.15 22.71 11.28
C LEU A 143 7.10 22.93 12.79
N LYS A 144 8.25 22.85 13.46
CA LYS A 144 8.36 23.12 14.89
C LYS A 144 7.92 24.55 15.23
N GLU A 145 8.40 25.54 14.47
CA GLU A 145 8.04 26.94 14.67
C GLU A 145 6.53 27.18 14.49
N MET A 146 5.87 26.50 13.55
CA MET A 146 4.42 26.56 13.37
C MET A 146 3.70 26.01 14.61
N VAL A 147 4.13 24.86 15.12
CA VAL A 147 3.58 24.26 16.34
C VAL A 147 3.78 25.18 17.55
N ASP A 148 4.97 25.74 17.72
CA ASP A 148 5.30 26.66 18.82
C ASP A 148 4.45 27.94 18.79
N ARG A 149 4.07 28.41 17.60
CA ARG A 149 3.15 29.56 17.44
C ARG A 149 1.67 29.21 17.67
N GLY A 150 1.33 27.93 17.80
CA GLY A 150 -0.05 27.47 17.87
C GLY A 150 -0.78 27.46 16.52
N ASP A 151 -0.04 27.50 15.41
CA ASP A 151 -0.58 27.34 14.05
C ASP A 151 -0.84 25.83 13.79
N LEU A 152 -1.80 25.25 14.49
CA LEU A 152 -2.07 23.80 14.50
C LEU A 152 -3.03 23.30 13.40
N GLY A 153 -3.30 24.09 12.36
CA GLY A 153 -4.20 23.73 11.27
C GLY A 153 -5.67 24.07 11.54
N VAL A 154 -6.59 23.18 11.15
CA VAL A 154 -8.05 23.41 11.21
C VAL A 154 -8.49 23.76 12.64
N LYS A 155 -7.93 23.10 13.65
CA LYS A 155 -8.33 23.25 15.05
C LYS A 155 -7.93 24.59 15.69
N SER A 156 -6.93 25.27 15.14
CA SER A 156 -6.50 26.61 15.56
C SER A 156 -6.96 27.72 14.61
N GLY A 157 -7.61 27.35 13.50
CA GLY A 157 -7.98 28.29 12.43
C GLY A 157 -6.82 28.67 11.50
N LYS A 158 -5.63 28.09 11.68
CA LYS A 158 -4.42 28.43 10.92
C LYS A 158 -3.37 27.34 11.00
N GLY A 159 -2.80 26.96 9.86
CA GLY A 159 -1.64 26.08 9.72
C GLY A 159 -0.84 26.49 8.48
N PHE A 160 -0.65 25.57 7.53
CA PHE A 160 -0.16 25.90 6.19
C PHE A 160 -1.16 26.79 5.43
N TYR A 161 -2.45 26.62 5.71
CA TYR A 161 -3.53 27.41 5.15
C TYR A 161 -4.28 28.18 6.24
N SER A 162 -5.07 29.17 5.83
CA SER A 162 -5.97 29.91 6.72
C SER A 162 -7.37 29.29 6.71
N TYR A 163 -8.04 29.31 7.86
CA TYR A 163 -9.39 28.76 8.00
C TYR A 163 -10.34 29.78 8.65
N PRO A 164 -11.64 29.78 8.28
CA PRO A 164 -12.28 28.93 7.25
C PRO A 164 -11.85 29.30 5.81
N ASP A 165 -12.20 28.43 4.85
CA ASP A 165 -12.00 28.59 3.39
C ASP A 165 -10.52 28.51 2.88
N PRO A 166 -9.82 27.39 3.09
CA PRO A 166 -8.44 27.22 2.63
C PRO A 166 -8.35 27.09 1.10
N GLU A 167 -7.23 27.50 0.53
CA GLU A 167 -6.99 27.52 -0.92
C GLU A 167 -7.12 26.13 -1.58
N PHE A 168 -6.75 25.06 -0.86
CA PHE A 168 -6.89 23.69 -1.37
C PHE A 168 -8.34 23.21 -1.49
N ALA A 169 -9.31 23.93 -0.90
CA ALA A 169 -10.73 23.61 -1.07
C ALA A 169 -11.23 23.91 -2.49
N ASN A 170 -10.47 24.69 -3.28
CA ASN A 170 -10.76 24.91 -4.68
C ASN A 170 -10.56 23.59 -5.49
N PRO A 171 -11.58 23.09 -6.22
CA PRO A 171 -11.48 21.88 -7.05
C PRO A 171 -10.40 21.93 -8.14
N ASP A 172 -9.91 23.13 -8.48
CA ASP A 172 -8.86 23.34 -9.47
C ASP A 172 -7.47 23.59 -8.85
N PHE A 173 -7.35 23.58 -7.51
CA PHE A 173 -6.10 23.87 -6.79
C PHE A 173 -4.92 22.99 -7.22
N LEU A 174 -5.17 21.70 -7.47
CA LEU A 174 -4.15 20.74 -7.89
C LEU A 174 -4.00 20.64 -9.41
N LYS A 175 -4.78 21.40 -10.20
CA LYS A 175 -4.83 21.22 -11.65
C LYS A 175 -3.84 22.07 -12.45
N GLY A 176 -3.17 23.04 -11.84
CA GLY A 176 -2.05 23.80 -12.45
C GLY A 176 -2.41 24.63 -13.67
#